data_AF-A0A1V6CV13-F1
#
_entry.id   AF-A0A1V6CV13-F1
#
_cell.length_a   1.000
_cell.length_b   1.000
_cell.length_c   1.000
_cell.angle_alpha   90.00
_cell.angle_beta   90.00
_cell.angle_gamma   90.00
#
_symmetry.space_group_name_H-M   'P 1'
#
loop_
_entity.id
_entity.type
_entity.pdbx_description
1 polymer ?
#
loop_
_entity_poly.entity_id
_entity_poly.type
_entity_poly.pdbx_seq_one_letter_code
_entity_poly.pdbx_strand_id
1 'polypeptide(L)'
;MTMNIEDIREYCLSKPGVTEGFPFDDTTLVFKVMGKIFCIADLEGEAGIALKNTPEKVIDMRESHACISPASHLSKIHWNRIQADYTVSPGQLKLWIDESYEIVIAGLTRKLREELKKMSSGEFQYILEQEYIELISLLKYLRLSETGGHAKMMVDAGLVTRNGETEYRRRAKIRAGEILEVEGHTIRIIPGRPRQERTV
;
A
#
# COMPACT_ATOMS: atom_id res chain seq x y z
N MET A 1 4.80 21.12 -13.90
CA MET A 1 4.37 19.84 -14.50
C MET A 1 3.10 19.42 -13.82
N THR A 2 2.10 19.02 -14.59
CA THR A 2 0.76 18.67 -14.10
C THR A 2 0.68 17.18 -13.81
N MET A 3 -0.16 16.78 -12.86
CA MET A 3 -0.34 15.37 -12.46
C MET A 3 -1.42 14.73 -13.35
N ASN A 4 -1.06 13.74 -14.14
CA ASN A 4 -2.00 12.99 -15.00
C ASN A 4 -2.56 11.74 -14.28
N ILE A 5 -3.36 10.95 -14.99
CA ILE A 5 -3.98 9.75 -14.40
C ILE A 5 -2.97 8.68 -13.99
N GLU A 6 -1.89 8.49 -14.75
CA GLU A 6 -0.81 7.56 -14.39
C GLU A 6 -0.07 8.04 -13.14
N ASP A 7 0.22 9.34 -13.03
CA ASP A 7 0.83 9.89 -11.81
C ASP A 7 -0.06 9.69 -10.58
N ILE A 8 -1.39 9.85 -10.74
CA ILE A 8 -2.38 9.58 -9.67
C ILE A 8 -2.36 8.10 -9.30
N ARG A 9 -2.36 7.22 -10.30
CA ARG A 9 -2.30 5.78 -10.10
C ARG A 9 -1.05 5.36 -9.34
N GLU A 10 0.12 5.77 -9.81
CA GLU A 10 1.42 5.50 -9.15
C GLU A 10 1.43 6.05 -7.71
N TYR A 11 0.93 7.27 -7.51
CA TYR A 11 0.88 7.88 -6.19
C TYR A 11 -0.06 7.12 -5.23
N CYS A 12 -1.24 6.72 -5.68
CA CYS A 12 -2.15 5.89 -4.90
C CYS A 12 -1.50 4.53 -4.55
N LEU A 13 -0.88 3.87 -5.53
CA LEU A 13 -0.23 2.56 -5.34
C LEU A 13 1.02 2.61 -4.46
N SER A 14 1.69 3.76 -4.36
CA SER A 14 2.82 3.95 -3.43
C SER A 14 2.42 3.90 -1.96
N LYS A 15 1.11 3.98 -1.65
CA LYS A 15 0.61 3.99 -0.28
C LYS A 15 0.48 2.56 0.26
N PRO A 16 0.88 2.32 1.52
CA PRO A 16 0.77 1.01 2.14
C PRO A 16 -0.65 0.43 2.07
N GLY A 17 -0.78 -0.87 1.81
CA GLY A 17 -2.06 -1.57 1.82
C GLY A 17 -3.06 -1.10 0.75
N VAL A 18 -2.60 -0.38 -0.29
CA VAL A 18 -3.44 0.01 -1.42
C VAL A 18 -3.49 -1.06 -2.50
N THR A 19 -4.68 -1.31 -3.04
CA THR A 19 -4.91 -2.07 -4.26
C THR A 19 -5.77 -1.27 -5.23
N GLU A 20 -5.69 -1.62 -6.51
CA GLU A 20 -6.53 -1.04 -7.57
C GLU A 20 -7.41 -2.10 -8.25
N GLY A 21 -8.41 -1.65 -9.01
CA GLY A 21 -9.18 -2.52 -9.89
C GLY A 21 -10.44 -1.84 -10.44
N PHE A 22 -11.20 -2.62 -11.20
CA PHE A 22 -12.37 -2.20 -11.96
C PHE A 22 -13.63 -2.92 -11.47
N PRO A 23 -14.17 -2.54 -10.28
CA PRO A 23 -15.25 -3.30 -9.66
C PRO A 23 -16.63 -3.03 -10.26
N PHE A 24 -16.76 -2.03 -11.16
CA PHE A 24 -18.04 -1.59 -11.71
C PHE A 24 -18.12 -1.82 -13.22
N ASP A 25 -17.09 -1.37 -13.95
CA ASP A 25 -16.93 -1.42 -15.40
C ASP A 25 -15.44 -1.30 -15.74
N ASP A 26 -15.09 -1.35 -17.02
CA ASP A 26 -13.70 -1.37 -17.51
C ASP A 26 -13.03 0.02 -17.54
N THR A 27 -13.73 1.07 -17.12
CA THR A 27 -13.26 2.47 -17.23
C THR A 27 -13.20 3.19 -15.88
N THR A 28 -13.85 2.66 -14.85
CA THR A 28 -13.84 3.21 -13.49
C THR A 28 -12.77 2.54 -12.64
N LEU A 29 -11.59 3.15 -12.57
CA LEU A 29 -10.49 2.70 -11.75
C LEU A 29 -10.72 3.05 -10.27
N VAL A 30 -10.66 2.04 -9.40
CA VAL A 30 -10.95 2.20 -7.97
C VAL A 30 -9.74 1.82 -7.12
N PHE A 31 -9.29 2.74 -6.28
CA PHE A 31 -8.23 2.51 -5.29
C PHE A 31 -8.81 2.25 -3.90
N LYS A 32 -8.31 1.18 -3.27
CA LYS A 32 -8.77 0.71 -1.97
C LYS A 32 -7.62 0.57 -1.00
N VAL A 33 -7.73 1.15 0.20
CA VAL A 33 -6.85 0.85 1.33
C VAL A 33 -7.48 -0.25 2.17
N MET A 34 -6.78 -1.36 2.37
CA MET A 34 -7.28 -2.52 3.13
C MET A 34 -8.70 -2.96 2.67
N GLY A 35 -8.95 -2.91 1.36
CA GLY A 35 -10.23 -3.29 0.75
C GLY A 35 -11.35 -2.23 0.84
N LYS A 36 -11.07 -1.02 1.35
CA LYS A 36 -12.03 0.09 1.45
C LYS A 36 -11.67 1.23 0.49
N ILE A 37 -12.63 1.69 -0.30
CA ILE A 37 -12.41 2.68 -1.36
C ILE A 37 -12.10 4.05 -0.76
N PHE A 38 -11.03 4.69 -1.25
CA PHE A 38 -10.67 6.08 -0.93
C PHE A 38 -10.50 6.96 -2.18
N CYS A 39 -10.25 6.39 -3.36
CA CYS A 39 -10.16 7.15 -4.60
C CYS A 39 -10.83 6.39 -5.74
N ILE A 40 -11.58 7.11 -6.56
CA ILE A 40 -12.18 6.60 -7.80
C ILE A 40 -11.74 7.54 -8.92
N ALA A 41 -11.14 6.98 -9.96
CA ALA A 41 -10.70 7.67 -11.15
C ALA A 41 -11.53 7.20 -12.34
N ASP A 42 -11.98 8.14 -13.16
CA ASP A 42 -12.60 7.82 -14.43
C ASP A 42 -11.51 7.86 -15.51
N LEU A 43 -11.38 6.79 -16.29
CA LEU A 43 -10.38 6.69 -17.36
C LEU A 43 -10.89 7.24 -18.69
N GLU A 44 -12.20 7.50 -18.83
CA GLU A 44 -12.78 8.04 -20.05
C GLU A 44 -13.25 9.50 -19.89
N GLY A 45 -12.86 10.35 -20.86
CA GLY A 45 -13.33 11.73 -20.98
C GLY A 45 -12.59 12.76 -20.11
N GLU A 46 -13.31 13.81 -19.70
CA GLU A 46 -12.83 14.92 -18.85
C GLU A 46 -13.03 14.66 -17.34
N ALA A 47 -13.45 13.44 -16.99
CA ALA A 47 -13.85 13.09 -15.66
C ALA A 47 -12.62 12.87 -14.77
N GLY A 48 -12.43 13.75 -13.78
CA GLY A 48 -11.33 13.63 -12.82
C GLY A 48 -11.61 12.59 -11.73
N ILE A 49 -11.09 12.83 -10.52
CA ILE A 49 -11.14 11.85 -9.43
C ILE A 49 -12.23 12.17 -8.41
N ALA A 50 -12.81 11.15 -7.78
CA ALA A 50 -13.65 11.28 -6.61
C ALA A 50 -12.92 10.81 -5.34
N LEU A 51 -12.93 11.64 -4.31
CA LEU A 51 -12.25 11.44 -3.04
C LEU A 51 -13.21 11.56 -1.86
N LYS A 52 -12.87 10.89 -0.75
CA LYS A 52 -13.56 11.05 0.52
C LYS A 52 -13.16 12.34 1.21
N ASN A 53 -14.13 12.98 1.83
CA ASN A 53 -13.96 14.14 2.68
C ASN A 53 -14.85 14.00 3.94
N THR A 54 -14.52 14.76 4.99
CA THR A 54 -15.44 14.90 6.12
C THR A 54 -16.66 15.72 5.69
N PRO A 55 -17.84 15.55 6.33
CA PRO A 55 -19.04 16.31 6.00
C PRO A 55 -18.84 17.83 5.95
N GLU A 56 -18.00 18.35 6.84
CA GLU A 56 -17.67 19.78 6.93
C GLU A 56 -16.87 20.22 5.70
N LYS A 57 -15.77 19.51 5.40
CA LYS A 57 -14.92 19.80 4.24
C LYS A 57 -15.64 19.69 2.91
N VAL A 58 -16.65 18.83 2.82
CA VAL A 58 -17.40 18.66 1.56
C VAL A 58 -18.00 19.98 1.09
N ILE A 59 -18.59 20.76 2.00
CA ILE A 59 -19.25 22.02 1.69
C ILE A 59 -18.20 23.08 1.39
N ASP A 60 -17.23 23.28 2.30
CA ASP A 60 -16.19 24.30 2.18
C ASP A 60 -15.39 24.17 0.87
N MET A 61 -15.06 22.94 0.47
CA MET A 61 -14.30 22.67 -0.74
C MET A 61 -15.07 23.01 -2.02
N ARG A 62 -16.39 22.78 -2.05
CA ARG A 62 -17.24 23.13 -3.20
C ARG A 62 -17.40 24.64 -3.34
N GLU A 63 -17.40 25.37 -2.23
CA GLU A 63 -17.49 26.84 -2.24
C GLU A 63 -16.15 27.50 -2.60
N SER A 64 -15.04 26.90 -2.18
CA SER A 64 -13.71 27.50 -2.32
C SER A 64 -12.97 27.11 -3.60
N HIS A 65 -13.40 26.06 -4.31
CA HIS A 65 -12.70 25.53 -5.49
C HIS A 65 -13.65 25.23 -6.64
N ALA A 66 -13.50 25.95 -7.75
CA ALA A 66 -14.33 25.78 -8.95
C ALA A 66 -14.24 24.38 -9.59
N CYS A 67 -13.08 23.71 -9.44
CA CYS A 67 -12.86 22.35 -9.94
C CYS A 67 -13.51 21.27 -9.07
N ILE A 68 -14.17 21.63 -7.96
CA ILE A 68 -14.79 20.68 -7.03
C ILE A 68 -16.31 20.69 -7.19
N SER A 69 -16.87 19.49 -7.34
CA SER A 69 -18.31 19.28 -7.54
C SER A 69 -18.82 18.06 -6.75
N PRO A 70 -20.14 17.92 -6.55
CA PRO A 70 -20.70 16.69 -5.99
C PRO A 70 -20.36 15.47 -6.85
N ALA A 71 -19.88 14.39 -6.24
CA ALA A 71 -19.61 13.16 -6.97
C ALA A 71 -20.91 12.40 -7.31
N SER A 72 -21.20 12.23 -8.59
CA SER A 72 -22.33 11.44 -9.10
C SER A 72 -22.29 10.00 -8.58
N HIS A 73 -23.45 9.42 -8.29
CA HIS A 73 -23.63 8.05 -7.78
C HIS A 73 -22.99 7.75 -6.41
N LEU A 74 -22.33 8.72 -5.77
CA LEU A 74 -21.73 8.59 -4.45
C LEU A 74 -22.49 9.42 -3.40
N SER A 75 -22.21 9.17 -2.12
CA SER A 75 -22.77 9.97 -1.03
C SER A 75 -22.25 11.40 -1.10
N LYS A 76 -23.16 12.34 -1.38
CA LYS A 76 -22.88 13.78 -1.46
C LYS A 76 -22.44 14.41 -0.13
N ILE A 77 -22.52 13.65 0.97
CA ILE A 77 -22.10 14.03 2.34
C ILE A 77 -20.62 13.69 2.58
N HIS A 78 -20.07 12.70 1.86
CA HIS A 78 -18.71 12.21 2.13
C HIS A 78 -17.80 12.23 0.91
N TRP A 79 -18.32 12.59 -0.27
CA TRP A 79 -17.58 12.52 -1.51
C TRP A 79 -17.67 13.81 -2.29
N ASN A 80 -16.51 14.23 -2.82
CA ASN A 80 -16.38 15.26 -3.82
C ASN A 80 -15.67 14.71 -5.06
N ARG A 81 -16.02 15.25 -6.22
CA ARG A 81 -15.31 15.06 -7.48
C ARG A 81 -14.44 16.28 -7.76
N ILE A 82 -13.18 16.03 -8.04
CA ILE A 82 -12.21 17.00 -8.53
C ILE A 82 -12.12 16.80 -10.04
N GLN A 83 -12.34 17.86 -10.82
CA GLN A 83 -12.28 17.81 -12.28
C GLN A 83 -10.84 17.67 -12.80
N ALA A 84 -10.68 17.04 -13.96
CA ALA A 84 -9.39 16.92 -14.64
C ALA A 84 -9.10 18.14 -15.52
N ASP A 85 -9.26 19.35 -14.96
CA ASP A 85 -9.12 20.62 -15.69
C ASP A 85 -7.72 21.25 -15.54
N TYR A 86 -6.79 20.55 -14.88
CA TYR A 86 -5.42 20.98 -14.63
C TYR A 86 -5.26 22.28 -13.83
N THR A 87 -6.34 22.76 -13.19
CA THR A 87 -6.30 23.97 -12.34
C THR A 87 -5.71 23.71 -10.95
N VAL A 88 -5.60 22.44 -10.56
CA VAL A 88 -5.10 22.01 -9.26
C VAL A 88 -3.61 21.70 -9.35
N SER A 89 -2.82 22.24 -8.42
CA SER A 89 -1.40 21.92 -8.35
C SER A 89 -1.18 20.46 -7.92
N PRO A 90 -0.11 19.77 -8.39
CA PRO A 90 0.17 18.39 -7.98
C PRO A 90 0.28 18.21 -6.47
N GLY A 91 0.85 19.19 -5.76
CA GLY A 91 0.96 19.14 -4.30
C GLY A 91 -0.40 19.17 -3.60
N GLN A 92 -1.32 20.01 -4.09
CA GLN A 92 -2.68 20.10 -3.54
C GLN A 92 -3.48 18.82 -3.82
N LEU A 93 -3.36 18.26 -5.04
CA LEU A 93 -4.03 17.03 -5.40
C LEU A 93 -3.54 15.85 -4.54
N LYS A 94 -2.22 15.74 -4.36
CA LYS A 94 -1.61 14.75 -3.46
C LYS A 94 -2.13 14.89 -2.02
N LEU A 95 -2.18 16.12 -1.50
CA LEU A 95 -2.73 16.40 -0.16
C LEU A 95 -4.18 15.92 -0.03
N TRP A 96 -5.04 16.19 -1.02
CA TRP A 96 -6.43 15.71 -0.98
C TRP A 96 -6.55 14.19 -1.06
N ILE A 97 -5.69 13.53 -1.85
CA ILE A 97 -5.61 12.06 -1.90
C ILE A 97 -5.20 11.50 -0.53
N ASP A 98 -4.22 12.12 0.13
CA ASP A 98 -3.75 11.75 1.47
C ASP A 98 -4.87 11.84 2.50
N GLU A 99 -5.58 12.96 2.52
CA GLU A 99 -6.70 13.17 3.44
C GLU A 99 -7.82 12.14 3.24
N SER A 100 -8.13 11.82 1.98
CA SER A 100 -9.12 10.78 1.66
C SER A 100 -8.68 9.40 2.17
N TYR A 101 -7.41 9.06 1.96
CA TYR A 101 -6.79 7.82 2.42
C TYR A 101 -6.84 7.71 3.95
N GLU A 102 -6.48 8.78 4.68
CA GLU A 102 -6.51 8.84 6.14
C GLU A 102 -7.92 8.75 6.72
N ILE A 103 -8.91 9.38 6.07
CA ILE A 103 -10.33 9.26 6.47
C ILE A 103 -10.78 7.80 6.44
N VAL A 104 -10.37 7.04 5.43
CA VAL A 104 -10.71 5.62 5.33
C VAL A 104 -9.99 4.82 6.40
N ILE A 105 -8.70 5.08 6.66
CA ILE A 105 -7.92 4.44 7.73
C ILE A 105 -8.56 4.64 9.10
N ALA A 106 -9.00 5.87 9.39
CA ALA A 106 -9.65 6.20 10.65
C ALA A 106 -10.91 5.34 10.89
N GLY A 107 -11.62 4.98 9.81
CA GLY A 107 -12.78 4.08 9.83
C GLY A 107 -12.47 2.59 9.88
N LEU A 108 -11.20 2.17 9.75
CA LEU A 108 -10.82 0.75 9.80
C LEU A 108 -10.92 0.18 11.22
N THR A 109 -11.12 -1.14 11.32
CA THR A 109 -11.05 -1.85 12.60
C THR A 109 -9.63 -1.82 13.16
N ARG A 110 -9.47 -2.03 14.48
CA ARG A 110 -8.15 -2.09 15.13
C ARG A 110 -7.21 -3.10 14.44
N LYS A 111 -7.73 -4.30 14.14
CA LYS A 111 -6.97 -5.37 13.47
C LYS A 111 -6.42 -4.91 12.12
N LEU A 112 -7.24 -4.29 11.28
CA LEU A 112 -6.81 -3.82 9.97
C LEU A 112 -5.80 -2.67 10.06
N ARG A 113 -5.94 -1.77 11.05
CA ARG A 113 -4.94 -0.71 11.30
C ARG A 113 -3.60 -1.28 11.75
N GLU A 114 -3.61 -2.32 12.59
CA GLU A 114 -2.38 -3.01 13.01
C GLU A 114 -1.71 -3.73 11.84
N GLU A 115 -2.48 -4.40 10.98
CA GLU A 115 -1.96 -5.01 9.74
C GLU A 115 -1.36 -3.96 8.81
N LEU A 116 -2.07 -2.85 8.59
CA LEU A 116 -1.58 -1.73 7.78
C LEU A 116 -0.31 -1.10 8.37
N LYS A 117 -0.23 -0.95 9.70
CA LYS A 117 0.97 -0.44 10.38
C LYS A 117 2.18 -1.34 10.15
N LYS A 118 2.00 -2.66 10.11
CA LYS A 118 3.08 -3.60 9.77
C LYS A 118 3.54 -3.46 8.31
N MET A 119 2.62 -3.12 7.41
CA MET A 119 2.96 -2.84 6.00
C MET A 119 3.68 -1.50 5.83
N SER A 120 3.37 -0.50 6.66
CA SER A 120 3.96 0.84 6.56
C SER A 120 5.24 1.04 7.35
N SER A 121 5.52 0.21 8.37
CA SER A 121 6.71 0.35 9.22
C SER A 121 8.00 -0.11 8.57
N GLY A 122 7.94 -0.75 7.40
CA GLY A 122 9.06 -1.49 6.84
C GLY A 122 9.45 -2.72 7.66
N GLU A 123 8.81 -2.97 8.81
CA GLU A 123 9.23 -4.02 9.75
C GLU A 123 8.37 -5.28 9.62
N PHE A 124 8.97 -6.37 9.14
CA PHE A 124 8.39 -7.69 9.12
C PHE A 124 8.88 -8.53 10.28
N GLN A 125 7.99 -9.38 10.79
CA GLN A 125 8.35 -10.50 11.66
C GLN A 125 7.99 -11.79 10.97
N TYR A 126 8.95 -12.70 10.86
CA TYR A 126 8.73 -14.05 10.34
C TYR A 126 8.93 -15.06 11.45
N ILE A 127 7.87 -15.78 11.81
CA ILE A 127 7.94 -16.88 12.77
C ILE A 127 8.47 -18.10 12.05
N LEU A 128 9.66 -18.54 12.44
CA LEU A 128 10.33 -19.68 11.84
C LEU A 128 9.95 -20.97 12.58
N GLU A 129 9.12 -21.80 11.95
CA GLU A 129 8.66 -23.09 12.51
C GLU A 129 9.66 -24.25 12.29
N GLN A 130 10.58 -24.09 11.35
CA GLN A 130 11.58 -25.10 10.97
C GLN A 130 12.97 -24.68 11.48
N GLU A 131 14.00 -25.48 11.18
CA GLU A 131 15.39 -25.11 11.52
C GLU A 131 15.85 -23.85 10.75
N TYR A 132 15.39 -23.68 9.51
CA TYR A 132 15.71 -22.54 8.65
C TYR A 132 14.66 -22.33 7.56
N ILE A 133 14.67 -21.14 6.94
CA ILE A 133 14.01 -20.85 5.66
C ILE A 133 15.06 -20.40 4.64
N GLU A 134 14.94 -20.80 3.38
CA GLU A 134 15.80 -20.26 2.33
C GLU A 134 15.44 -18.80 2.01
N LEU A 135 16.46 -17.95 1.82
CA LEU A 135 16.30 -16.51 1.61
C LEU A 135 15.27 -16.16 0.52
N ILE A 136 15.38 -16.73 -0.69
CA ILE A 136 14.42 -16.46 -1.77
C ILE A 136 12.99 -16.86 -1.39
N SER A 137 12.83 -17.97 -0.68
CA SER A 137 11.51 -18.44 -0.21
C SER A 137 10.92 -17.48 0.81
N LEU A 138 11.76 -16.91 1.69
CA LEU A 138 11.33 -15.89 2.65
C LEU A 138 10.90 -14.59 1.96
N LEU A 139 11.67 -14.07 1.01
CA LEU A 139 11.32 -12.85 0.26
C LEU A 139 9.98 -13.00 -0.47
N LYS A 140 9.77 -14.17 -1.10
CA LYS A 140 8.50 -14.49 -1.75
C LYS A 140 7.36 -14.61 -0.75
N TYR A 141 7.58 -15.28 0.38
CA TYR A 141 6.57 -15.47 1.41
C TYR A 141 6.07 -14.12 1.96
N LEU A 142 7.01 -13.21 2.24
CA LEU A 142 6.71 -11.86 2.70
C LEU A 142 6.22 -10.91 1.60
N ARG A 143 6.18 -11.39 0.34
CA ARG A 143 5.79 -10.62 -0.84
C ARG A 143 6.67 -9.38 -1.06
N LEU A 144 7.91 -9.46 -0.62
CA LEU A 144 8.95 -8.46 -0.90
C LEU A 144 9.53 -8.60 -2.31
N SER A 145 9.22 -9.71 -2.98
CA SER A 145 9.54 -9.93 -4.38
C SER A 145 8.30 -10.41 -5.14
N GLU A 146 8.04 -9.83 -6.30
CA GLU A 146 6.90 -10.21 -7.17
C GLU A 146 7.02 -11.64 -7.73
N THR A 147 8.23 -12.06 -8.08
CA THR A 147 8.50 -13.38 -8.67
C THR A 147 9.76 -14.00 -8.09
N GLY A 148 9.95 -15.31 -8.33
CA GLY A 148 11.21 -15.98 -8.00
C GLY A 148 12.41 -15.47 -8.82
N GLY A 149 12.19 -14.85 -9.98
CA GLY A 149 13.22 -14.18 -10.77
C GLY A 149 13.64 -12.86 -10.11
N HIS A 150 12.65 -12.04 -9.74
CA HIS A 150 12.85 -10.79 -9.01
C HIS A 150 13.67 -11.03 -7.71
N ALA A 151 13.28 -12.03 -6.90
CA ALA A 151 14.01 -12.37 -5.68
C ALA A 151 15.49 -12.71 -5.92
N LYS A 152 15.82 -13.40 -7.01
CA LYS A 152 17.22 -13.72 -7.36
C LYS A 152 17.99 -12.45 -7.70
N MET A 153 17.40 -11.59 -8.53
CA MET A 153 18.02 -10.33 -8.93
C MET A 153 18.34 -9.45 -7.73
N MET A 154 17.43 -9.35 -6.75
CA MET A 154 17.68 -8.57 -5.53
C MET A 154 18.92 -9.05 -4.77
N VAL A 155 19.05 -10.37 -4.62
CA VAL A 155 20.20 -11.00 -3.94
C VAL A 155 21.49 -10.79 -4.74
N ASP A 156 21.45 -10.98 -6.05
CA ASP A 156 22.64 -10.82 -6.90
C ASP A 156 23.10 -9.36 -6.99
N ALA A 157 22.16 -8.42 -6.94
CA ALA A 157 22.42 -6.98 -6.95
C ALA A 157 22.88 -6.43 -5.58
N GLY A 158 22.96 -7.27 -4.54
CA GLY A 158 23.39 -6.85 -3.21
C GLY A 158 22.37 -6.00 -2.45
N LEU A 159 21.08 -6.10 -2.81
CA LEU A 159 19.99 -5.35 -2.15
C LEU A 159 19.53 -5.98 -0.83
N VAL A 160 20.12 -7.12 -0.45
CA VAL A 160 19.79 -7.86 0.78
C VAL A 160 20.98 -7.82 1.72
N THR A 161 20.76 -7.37 2.95
CA THR A 161 21.72 -7.55 4.05
C THR A 161 21.20 -8.56 5.04
N ARG A 162 22.13 -9.26 5.71
CA ARG A 162 21.91 -10.22 6.77
C ARG A 162 22.81 -9.86 7.93
N ASN A 163 22.20 -9.52 9.06
CA ASN A 163 22.90 -9.07 10.27
C ASN A 163 23.89 -7.94 9.99
N GLY A 164 23.56 -7.03 9.06
CA GLY A 164 24.38 -5.88 8.68
C GLY A 164 25.37 -6.13 7.52
N GLU A 165 25.54 -7.36 7.04
CA GLU A 165 26.43 -7.68 5.92
C GLU A 165 25.65 -8.05 4.66
N THR A 166 26.08 -7.60 3.49
CA THR A 166 25.43 -7.95 2.22
C THR A 166 25.46 -9.46 1.97
N GLU A 167 24.32 -10.05 1.61
CA GLU A 167 24.17 -11.48 1.34
C GLU A 167 23.90 -11.74 -0.14
N TYR A 168 24.82 -12.45 -0.80
CA TYR A 168 24.74 -12.77 -2.23
C TYR A 168 24.29 -14.22 -2.49
N ARG A 169 24.12 -15.04 -1.46
CA ARG A 169 23.76 -16.45 -1.64
C ARG A 169 22.25 -16.60 -1.74
N ARG A 170 21.77 -16.84 -2.96
CA ARG A 170 20.36 -17.14 -3.29
C ARG A 170 19.69 -18.22 -2.42
N ARG A 171 20.47 -19.23 -1.99
CA ARG A 171 20.03 -20.35 -1.13
C ARG A 171 20.54 -20.24 0.31
N ALA A 172 20.83 -19.02 0.79
CA ALA A 172 21.20 -18.81 2.17
C ALA A 172 20.10 -19.34 3.10
N LYS A 173 20.51 -20.14 4.09
CA LYS A 173 19.63 -20.66 5.15
C LYS A 173 19.51 -19.63 6.25
N ILE A 174 18.34 -19.02 6.38
CA ILE A 174 18.03 -17.99 7.36
C ILE A 174 17.42 -18.63 8.61
N ARG A 175 17.89 -18.23 9.79
CA ARG A 175 17.58 -18.85 11.08
C ARG A 175 16.97 -17.87 12.07
N ALA A 176 16.34 -18.39 13.12
CA ALA A 176 15.78 -17.61 14.21
C ALA A 176 16.87 -16.75 14.89
N GLY A 177 16.50 -15.53 15.26
CA GLY A 177 17.39 -14.52 15.83
C GLY A 177 18.06 -13.62 14.78
N GLU A 178 18.01 -13.98 13.50
CA GLU A 178 18.61 -13.17 12.45
C GLU A 178 17.73 -11.98 12.05
N ILE A 179 18.39 -10.95 11.51
CA ILE A 179 17.75 -9.76 10.94
C ILE A 179 18.20 -9.63 9.49
N LEU A 180 17.24 -9.44 8.60
CA LEU A 180 17.52 -9.10 7.20
C LEU A 180 17.04 -7.69 6.92
N GLU A 181 17.71 -6.97 6.02
CA GLU A 181 17.20 -5.72 5.48
C GLU A 181 17.17 -5.79 3.95
N VAL A 182 16.05 -5.37 3.37
CA VAL A 182 15.78 -5.44 1.93
C VAL A 182 14.96 -4.23 1.50
N GLU A 183 15.52 -3.39 0.63
CA GLU A 183 14.82 -2.22 0.06
C GLU A 183 14.13 -1.34 1.13
N GLY A 184 14.83 -1.05 2.24
CA GLY A 184 14.30 -0.25 3.34
C GLY A 184 13.35 -0.99 4.29
N HIS A 185 13.11 -2.28 4.07
CA HIS A 185 12.34 -3.13 4.96
C HIS A 185 13.27 -3.97 5.85
N THR A 186 12.95 -4.07 7.13
CA THR A 186 13.66 -4.88 8.13
C THR A 186 12.84 -6.12 8.47
N ILE A 187 13.43 -7.30 8.36
CA ILE A 187 12.78 -8.59 8.65
C ILE A 187 13.46 -9.20 9.87
N ARG A 188 12.71 -9.38 10.97
CA ARG A 188 13.18 -10.08 12.17
C ARG A 188 12.69 -11.53 12.15
N ILE A 189 13.62 -12.47 12.29
CA ILE A 189 13.30 -13.91 12.30
C ILE A 189 13.10 -14.36 13.75
N ILE A 190 11.87 -14.70 14.10
CA ILE A 190 11.47 -15.05 15.45
C ILE A 190 11.39 -16.58 15.57
N PRO A 191 11.92 -17.20 16.64
CA PRO A 191 11.76 -18.64 16.83
C PRO A 191 10.27 -19.03 16.95
N GLY A 192 9.86 -20.07 16.25
CA GLY A 192 8.58 -20.72 16.47
C GLY A 192 8.49 -21.29 17.88
N ARG A 193 7.28 -21.37 18.44
CA ARG A 193 7.09 -22.07 19.73
C ARG A 193 7.54 -23.53 19.58
N PRO A 194 8.21 -24.13 20.57
CA PRO A 194 8.43 -25.56 20.58
C PRO A 194 7.07 -26.26 20.43
N ARG A 195 6.94 -27.20 19.49
CA ARG A 195 5.80 -28.12 19.51
C ARG A 195 5.80 -28.77 20.88
N GLN A 196 4.75 -28.56 21.67
CA GLN A 196 4.51 -29.38 22.86
C GLN A 196 4.46 -30.82 22.36
N GLU A 197 5.41 -31.63 22.79
CA GLU A 197 5.34 -33.07 22.61
C GLU A 197 4.02 -33.52 23.21
N ARG A 198 3.16 -34.12 22.40
CA ARG A 198 1.99 -34.83 22.92
C ARG A 198 2.55 -35.98 23.74
N THR A 199 2.58 -35.83 25.06
CA THR A 199 2.75 -36.95 25.97
C THR A 199 1.62 -37.92 25.66
N VAL A 200 1.99 -39.09 25.13
CA VAL A 200 1.09 -40.22 24.87
C VAL A 200 0.61 -40.79 26.20
#